data_AF-A0A061HXA8-F1
#
_entry.id   AF-A0A061HXA8-F1
#
_cell.length_a   1.000
_cell.length_b   1.000
_cell.length_c   1.000
_cell.angle_alpha   90.00
_cell.angle_beta   90.00
_cell.angle_gamma   90.00
#
_symmetry.space_group_name_H-M   'P 1'
#
loop_
_entity.id
_entity.type
_entity.pdbx_description
1 polymer ?
#
loop_
_entity_poly.entity_id
_entity_poly.type
_entity_poly.pdbx_seq_one_letter_code
_entity_poly.pdbx_strand_id
1 'polypeptide(L)'
;MPLLLVPWPDGRTERFSSAQRWAVPGAKCSHKPPVSRAGFWSTLALDSSRECFRTVSVGYKDAAPLITLRGSILEDATPTATKHGTGRGLPLKDALEYVIPELNIHCLRLALNTPKVTEQLLKLDEQGLCRKHKVGILYCKAGQSSEEEMYNNEEAGPAFEEFLDLLGEKVCLKGFTKYAAQLDVKTDSTGTHSLYTTYQDYEVMFHVSTLLPYTPNNRQQLLRKRHIGNDIVTIIFQEPGALPFTPKNIRSHFQHVFIIVRVHNPCTENVCY
;
A
#
# COMPACT_ATOMS: atom_id res chain seq x y z
N MET A 1 -13.95 -17.75 -20.06
CA MET A 1 -13.39 -18.90 -19.31
C MET A 1 -11.96 -18.53 -18.94
N PRO A 2 -11.60 -18.47 -17.65
CA PRO A 2 -10.25 -18.11 -17.24
C PRO A 2 -9.27 -19.29 -17.42
N LEU A 3 -8.08 -19.03 -17.98
CA LEU A 3 -7.00 -20.01 -18.19
C LEU A 3 -5.80 -19.65 -17.28
N LEU A 4 -5.47 -20.50 -16.31
CA LEU A 4 -4.30 -20.33 -15.42
C LEU A 4 -3.13 -21.20 -15.91
N LEU A 5 -1.87 -20.76 -15.71
CA LEU A 5 -0.66 -21.45 -16.15
C LEU A 5 0.43 -21.45 -15.05
N VAL A 6 0.90 -22.64 -14.64
CA VAL A 6 1.80 -22.85 -13.49
C VAL A 6 3.06 -23.66 -13.87
N PRO A 7 4.29 -23.24 -13.49
CA PRO A 7 5.49 -24.06 -13.62
C PRO A 7 6.03 -24.61 -12.28
N TRP A 8 6.84 -25.68 -12.39
CA TRP A 8 7.63 -26.33 -11.32
C TRP A 8 9.13 -26.38 -11.73
N PRO A 9 10.08 -26.58 -10.80
CA PRO A 9 11.47 -26.14 -10.99
C PRO A 9 12.40 -27.21 -11.58
N ASP A 10 13.14 -26.87 -12.65
CA ASP A 10 14.61 -27.02 -12.75
C ASP A 10 15.11 -26.67 -14.18
N GLY A 11 16.30 -26.07 -14.28
CA GLY A 11 17.11 -26.06 -15.51
C GLY A 11 17.46 -24.70 -16.14
N ARG A 12 18.55 -24.09 -15.64
CA ARG A 12 19.38 -22.96 -16.16
C ARG A 12 19.29 -22.63 -17.67
N THR A 13 19.37 -21.35 -18.06
CA THR A 13 20.57 -20.66 -18.61
C THR A 13 20.36 -19.14 -18.79
N GLU A 14 21.45 -18.39 -18.94
CA GLU A 14 21.68 -16.94 -18.76
C GLU A 14 21.39 -15.98 -19.95
N ARG A 15 21.09 -14.70 -19.61
CA ARG A 15 21.48 -13.36 -20.19
C ARG A 15 21.14 -12.99 -21.65
N PHE A 16 20.83 -11.76 -22.08
CA PHE A 16 20.64 -10.39 -21.52
C PHE A 16 19.94 -9.48 -22.58
N SER A 17 19.48 -8.30 -22.13
CA SER A 17 19.29 -7.02 -22.89
C SER A 17 18.00 -6.89 -23.70
N SER A 18 17.10 -5.91 -23.53
CA SER A 18 17.11 -4.65 -22.78
C SER A 18 15.69 -4.05 -22.82
N ALA A 19 15.05 -3.82 -21.68
CA ALA A 19 13.81 -3.05 -21.58
C ALA A 19 14.03 -1.84 -20.65
N GLN A 20 13.68 -0.65 -21.15
CA GLN A 20 13.82 0.63 -20.45
C GLN A 20 12.94 0.65 -19.20
N ARG A 21 13.59 0.58 -18.03
CA ARG A 21 13.04 1.08 -16.76
C ARG A 21 13.28 2.57 -16.65
N TRP A 22 12.28 3.27 -16.13
CA TRP A 22 12.49 4.56 -15.51
C TRP A 22 13.06 4.33 -14.11
N ALA A 23 14.23 4.92 -13.83
CA ALA A 23 14.85 4.95 -12.51
C ALA A 23 15.04 6.41 -12.09
N VAL A 24 14.81 6.70 -10.81
CA VAL A 24 15.19 7.97 -10.17
C VAL A 24 16.40 7.68 -9.25
N PRO A 25 17.44 8.54 -9.19
CA PRO A 25 18.81 8.13 -8.87
C PRO A 25 19.20 8.31 -7.40
N GLY A 26 20.11 7.45 -6.93
CA GLY A 26 21.02 7.77 -5.82
C GLY A 26 21.12 6.74 -4.71
N ALA A 27 21.94 5.69 -4.89
CA ALA A 27 22.73 5.07 -3.83
C ALA A 27 23.77 4.11 -4.44
N LYS A 28 25.06 4.42 -4.25
CA LYS A 28 26.16 3.47 -4.43
C LYS A 28 26.34 2.74 -3.09
N CYS A 29 26.30 1.41 -3.08
CA CYS A 29 27.37 0.66 -2.43
C CYS A 29 27.37 -0.82 -2.82
N SER A 30 28.60 -1.31 -2.84
CA SER A 30 29.12 -2.61 -3.18
C SER A 30 28.72 -3.71 -2.20
N HIS A 31 28.13 -4.79 -2.70
CA HIS A 31 28.56 -6.17 -2.51
C HIS A 31 27.42 -7.11 -2.95
N LYS A 32 27.73 -8.03 -3.87
CA LYS A 32 26.83 -9.11 -4.29
C LYS A 32 26.92 -10.26 -3.29
N PRO A 33 25.78 -10.82 -2.86
CA PRO A 33 25.66 -12.24 -2.57
C PRO A 33 24.74 -12.93 -3.62
N PRO A 34 24.74 -14.28 -3.68
CA PRO A 34 24.43 -15.03 -4.90
C PRO A 34 22.92 -15.13 -5.19
N VAL A 35 22.58 -15.10 -6.47
CA VAL A 35 21.22 -15.13 -7.01
C VAL A 35 20.64 -16.54 -6.91
N SER A 36 19.53 -16.70 -6.18
CA SER A 36 18.73 -17.93 -6.13
C SER A 36 17.46 -17.82 -7.01
N ARG A 37 17.38 -18.73 -7.99
CA ARG A 37 16.19 -19.39 -8.60
C ARG A 37 14.87 -18.59 -8.64
N ALA A 38 14.52 -18.06 -9.82
CA ALA A 38 13.21 -17.50 -10.14
C ALA A 38 12.21 -18.60 -10.55
N GLY A 39 11.00 -18.58 -9.98
CA GLY A 39 9.85 -19.38 -10.43
C GLY A 39 8.76 -18.44 -10.93
N PHE A 40 8.29 -18.66 -12.17
CA PHE A 40 7.24 -17.88 -12.83
C PHE A 40 5.85 -18.37 -12.41
N TRP A 41 4.80 -17.54 -12.43
CA TRP A 41 3.41 -17.97 -12.24
C TRP A 41 2.50 -17.03 -13.05
N SER A 42 1.85 -17.49 -14.13
CA SER A 42 0.97 -16.62 -14.93
C SER A 42 -0.50 -17.02 -14.80
N THR A 43 -1.37 -16.04 -14.59
CA THR A 43 -2.79 -16.26 -14.29
C THR A 43 -3.65 -15.45 -15.25
N LEU A 44 -4.11 -16.04 -16.35
CA LEU A 44 -4.89 -15.30 -17.33
C LEU A 44 -6.40 -15.45 -17.07
N ALA A 45 -7.00 -14.49 -16.38
CA ALA A 45 -8.45 -14.42 -16.23
C ALA A 45 -9.10 -13.67 -17.41
N LEU A 46 -9.72 -14.40 -18.34
CA LEU A 46 -10.48 -13.84 -19.46
C LEU A 46 -11.97 -13.75 -19.09
N ASP A 47 -12.46 -12.52 -18.89
CA ASP A 47 -13.88 -12.22 -18.98
C ASP A 47 -14.29 -12.09 -20.47
N SER A 48 -15.47 -12.61 -20.79
CA SER A 48 -16.05 -12.65 -22.13
C SER A 48 -17.25 -11.70 -22.20
N SER A 49 -17.12 -10.50 -21.63
CA SER A 49 -18.11 -9.43 -21.81
C SER A 49 -17.87 -8.73 -23.15
N ARG A 50 -18.96 -8.29 -23.79
CA ARG A 50 -19.14 -8.03 -25.23
C ARG A 50 -18.43 -6.79 -25.82
N GLU A 51 -17.24 -6.44 -25.37
CA GLU A 51 -16.46 -5.37 -26.01
C GLU A 51 -15.04 -5.89 -26.29
N CYS A 52 -14.41 -5.42 -27.36
CA CYS A 52 -13.21 -5.94 -28.03
C CYS A 52 -11.91 -5.97 -27.19
N PHE A 53 -11.97 -6.36 -25.91
CA PHE A 53 -10.88 -6.30 -24.96
C PHE A 53 -10.67 -7.66 -24.29
N ARG A 54 -9.41 -8.04 -24.12
CA ARG A 54 -9.03 -9.18 -23.28
C ARG A 54 -8.25 -8.73 -22.06
N THR A 55 -8.75 -9.05 -20.88
CA THR A 55 -8.03 -8.81 -19.62
C THR A 55 -6.93 -9.86 -19.44
N VAL A 56 -5.71 -9.40 -19.18
CA VAL A 56 -4.56 -10.25 -18.88
C VAL A 56 -4.02 -9.88 -17.50
N SER A 57 -4.00 -10.87 -16.59
CA SER A 57 -3.29 -10.79 -15.32
C SER A 57 -1.99 -11.60 -15.41
N VAL A 58 -0.85 -11.04 -15.05
CA VAL A 58 0.40 -11.83 -14.96
C VAL A 58 1.13 -11.49 -13.67
N GLY A 59 1.47 -12.53 -12.90
CA GLY A 59 2.34 -12.47 -11.75
C GLY A 59 3.79 -12.75 -12.15
N TYR A 60 4.71 -11.83 -11.86
CA TYR A 60 6.14 -12.12 -12.00
C TYR A 60 6.86 -11.91 -10.67
N LYS A 61 7.84 -12.77 -10.38
CA LYS A 61 8.64 -12.73 -9.16
C LYS A 61 10.08 -12.37 -9.49
N ASP A 62 10.40 -11.09 -9.35
CA ASP A 62 11.77 -10.58 -9.39
C ASP A 62 12.14 -10.06 -8.01
N ALA A 63 12.83 -10.88 -7.20
CA ALA A 63 13.43 -10.55 -5.90
C ALA A 63 12.57 -9.82 -4.83
N ALA A 64 11.29 -9.57 -5.07
CA ALA A 64 10.32 -8.87 -4.22
C ALA A 64 8.88 -9.41 -4.52
N PRO A 65 7.78 -8.94 -3.88
CA PRO A 65 6.49 -9.63 -3.95
C PRO A 65 5.94 -9.73 -5.39
N LEU A 66 5.15 -10.78 -5.65
CA LEU A 66 4.50 -11.02 -6.95
C LEU A 66 3.73 -9.76 -7.40
N ILE A 67 4.14 -9.17 -8.52
CA ILE A 67 3.45 -8.00 -9.09
C ILE A 67 2.42 -8.51 -10.09
N THR A 68 1.14 -8.16 -9.87
CA THR A 68 0.04 -8.42 -10.81
C THR A 68 -0.05 -7.28 -11.82
N LEU A 69 0.23 -7.55 -13.09
CA LEU A 69 -0.06 -6.61 -14.18
C LEU A 69 -1.51 -6.76 -14.61
N ARG A 70 -2.29 -5.68 -14.67
CA ARG A 70 -3.65 -5.66 -15.22
C ARG A 70 -3.65 -4.84 -16.50
N GLY A 71 -4.24 -5.35 -17.56
CA GLY A 71 -4.38 -4.62 -18.81
C GLY A 71 -5.45 -5.21 -19.70
N SER A 72 -5.90 -4.41 -20.66
CA SER A 72 -6.85 -4.81 -21.70
C SER A 72 -6.16 -4.68 -23.05
N ILE A 73 -6.19 -5.74 -23.86
CA ILE A 73 -5.67 -5.72 -25.24
C ILE A 73 -6.83 -5.61 -26.20
N LEU A 74 -6.77 -4.65 -27.11
CA LEU A 74 -7.67 -4.61 -28.27
C LEU A 74 -7.31 -5.75 -29.22
N GLU A 75 -8.27 -6.54 -29.68
CA GLU A 75 -7.97 -7.69 -30.56
C GLU A 75 -7.23 -7.26 -31.84
N ASP A 76 -7.56 -6.10 -32.40
CA ASP A 76 -6.90 -5.54 -33.60
C ASP A 76 -5.50 -4.96 -33.36
N ALA A 77 -5.08 -4.78 -32.09
CA ALA A 77 -3.74 -4.29 -31.76
C ALA A 77 -2.66 -5.39 -31.79
N THR A 78 -3.07 -6.66 -31.89
CA THR A 78 -2.14 -7.79 -31.94
C THR A 78 -1.74 -8.13 -33.39
N PRO A 79 -0.43 -8.31 -33.69
CA PRO A 79 0.09 -8.45 -35.06
C PRO A 79 -0.43 -9.67 -35.84
N THR A 80 -1.06 -10.63 -35.17
CA THR A 80 -1.36 -11.97 -35.70
C THR A 80 -2.84 -12.22 -35.97
N ALA A 81 -3.70 -11.20 -35.92
CA ALA A 81 -5.14 -11.36 -36.22
C ALA A 81 -5.33 -11.94 -37.63
N THR A 82 -5.67 -13.23 -37.67
CA THR A 82 -6.11 -13.95 -38.87
C THR A 82 -7.39 -13.27 -39.35
N LYS A 83 -7.27 -12.44 -40.41
CA LYS A 83 -8.36 -11.78 -41.16
C LYS A 83 -9.53 -11.28 -40.29
N HIS A 84 -9.60 -9.96 -40.09
CA HIS A 84 -10.76 -9.27 -39.52
C HIS A 84 -12.09 -9.91 -39.99
N GLY A 85 -12.94 -10.31 -39.06
CA GLY A 85 -14.30 -10.78 -39.34
C GLY A 85 -14.55 -12.29 -39.29
N THR A 86 -13.57 -13.14 -38.92
CA THR A 86 -13.91 -14.51 -38.53
C THR A 86 -14.32 -14.53 -37.06
N GLY A 87 -15.50 -15.06 -36.72
CA GLY A 87 -16.01 -15.12 -35.34
C GLY A 87 -15.20 -15.97 -34.35
N ARG A 88 -13.95 -16.30 -34.67
CA ARG A 88 -12.97 -16.91 -33.76
C ARG A 88 -12.05 -15.79 -33.28
N GLY A 89 -12.28 -15.31 -32.06
CA GLY A 89 -11.47 -14.27 -31.46
C GLY A 89 -9.98 -14.64 -31.32
N LEU A 90 -9.17 -13.68 -30.87
CA LEU A 90 -7.70 -13.77 -30.78
C LEU A 90 -7.17 -15.09 -30.14
N PRO A 91 -6.18 -15.79 -30.73
CA PRO A 91 -5.53 -16.90 -30.06
C PRO A 91 -4.81 -16.46 -28.78
N LEU A 92 -4.98 -17.21 -27.69
CA LEU A 92 -4.41 -16.85 -26.38
C LEU A 92 -2.87 -16.77 -26.40
N LYS A 93 -2.22 -17.62 -27.19
CA LYS A 93 -0.78 -17.64 -27.36
C LYS A 93 -0.29 -16.29 -27.92
N ASP A 94 -0.94 -15.80 -28.96
CA ASP A 94 -0.59 -14.56 -29.63
C ASP A 94 -0.80 -13.35 -28.70
N ALA A 95 -1.87 -13.37 -27.89
CA ALA A 95 -2.12 -12.37 -26.86
C ALA A 95 -1.00 -12.35 -25.79
N LEU A 96 -0.56 -13.53 -25.34
CA LEU A 96 0.50 -13.68 -24.34
C LEU A 96 1.87 -13.22 -24.86
N GLU A 97 2.25 -13.64 -26.07
CA GLU A 97 3.48 -13.20 -26.72
C GLU A 97 3.48 -11.69 -26.98
N TYR A 98 2.32 -11.11 -27.26
CA TYR A 98 2.19 -9.67 -27.46
C TYR A 98 2.34 -8.86 -26.16
N VAL A 99 1.67 -9.27 -25.07
CA VAL A 99 1.74 -8.53 -23.78
C VAL A 99 3.07 -8.74 -23.08
N ILE A 100 3.61 -9.97 -23.12
CA ILE A 100 4.83 -10.34 -22.42
C ILE A 100 5.71 -11.18 -23.35
N PRO A 101 6.43 -10.55 -24.29
CA PRO A 101 7.26 -11.26 -25.28
C PRO A 101 8.40 -12.06 -24.64
N GLU A 102 8.83 -11.69 -23.42
CA GLU A 102 9.85 -12.42 -22.67
C GLU A 102 9.31 -13.68 -21.96
N LEU A 103 8.00 -13.93 -22.00
CA LEU A 103 7.38 -15.09 -21.37
C LEU A 103 7.64 -16.34 -22.20
N ASN A 104 8.38 -17.31 -21.62
CA ASN A 104 8.51 -18.63 -22.24
C ASN A 104 7.18 -19.39 -22.12
N ILE A 105 6.33 -19.30 -23.14
CA ILE A 105 5.01 -19.94 -23.17
C ILE A 105 5.05 -21.47 -23.05
N HIS A 106 6.18 -22.12 -23.30
CA HIS A 106 6.27 -23.58 -23.21
C HIS A 106 6.30 -24.10 -21.76
N CYS A 107 6.64 -23.23 -20.80
CA CYS A 107 6.57 -23.56 -19.38
C CYS A 107 5.15 -23.46 -18.80
N LEU A 108 4.19 -23.05 -19.62
CA LEU A 108 2.81 -22.82 -19.23
C LEU A 108 1.96 -24.09 -19.39
N ARG A 109 1.03 -24.33 -18.47
CA ARG A 109 0.10 -25.49 -18.50
C ARG A 109 -1.31 -25.09 -18.13
N LEU A 110 -2.28 -25.45 -18.95
CA LEU A 110 -3.69 -25.10 -18.72
C LEU A 110 -4.18 -25.63 -17.37
N ALA A 111 -4.62 -24.73 -16.50
CA ALA A 111 -5.25 -25.06 -15.24
C ALA A 111 -6.63 -25.69 -15.44
N LEU A 112 -7.03 -26.46 -14.44
CA LEU A 112 -8.35 -27.08 -14.39
C LEU A 112 -9.44 -26.01 -14.27
N ASN A 113 -10.49 -26.14 -15.09
CA ASN A 113 -11.66 -25.28 -15.00
C ASN A 113 -12.52 -25.68 -13.80
N THR A 114 -12.12 -25.21 -12.62
CA THR A 114 -12.83 -25.46 -11.36
C THR A 114 -13.10 -24.13 -10.64
N PRO A 115 -14.21 -24.00 -9.89
CA PRO A 115 -14.51 -22.80 -9.11
C PRO A 115 -13.38 -22.41 -8.15
N LYS A 116 -12.67 -23.41 -7.61
CA LYS A 116 -11.52 -23.22 -6.71
C LYS A 116 -10.38 -22.45 -7.38
N VAL A 117 -10.11 -22.71 -8.66
CA VAL A 117 -9.08 -21.98 -9.41
C VAL A 117 -9.50 -20.51 -9.53
N THR A 118 -10.74 -20.24 -9.96
CA THR A 118 -11.26 -18.86 -10.06
C THR A 118 -11.17 -18.10 -8.74
N GLU A 119 -11.54 -18.73 -7.62
CA GLU A 119 -11.42 -18.12 -6.28
C GLU A 119 -9.97 -17.78 -5.91
N GLN A 120 -9.02 -18.65 -6.25
CA GLN A 120 -7.59 -18.39 -6.05
C GLN A 120 -7.09 -17.22 -6.91
N LEU A 121 -7.58 -17.08 -8.15
CA LEU A 121 -7.18 -15.97 -9.02
C LEU A 121 -7.67 -14.63 -8.47
N LEU A 122 -8.93 -14.60 -8.02
CA LEU A 122 -9.51 -13.43 -7.38
C LEU A 122 -8.69 -13.01 -6.15
N LYS A 123 -8.31 -13.97 -5.29
CA LYS A 123 -7.45 -13.70 -4.13
C LYS A 123 -6.07 -13.16 -4.52
N LEU A 124 -5.47 -13.66 -5.59
CA LEU A 124 -4.17 -13.17 -6.10
C LEU A 124 -4.31 -11.75 -6.69
N ASP A 125 -5.37 -11.49 -7.44
CA ASP A 125 -5.64 -10.17 -8.01
C ASP A 125 -5.94 -9.13 -6.93
N GLU A 126 -6.62 -9.53 -5.86
CA GLU A 126 -6.93 -8.69 -4.69
C GLU A 126 -5.76 -8.56 -3.73
N GLN A 127 -4.68 -9.34 -3.87
CA GLN A 127 -3.56 -9.36 -2.93
C GLN A 127 -2.86 -7.99 -2.81
N GLY A 128 -2.95 -7.15 -3.85
CA GLY A 128 -2.44 -5.77 -3.84
C GLY A 128 -3.42 -4.72 -3.30
N LEU A 129 -4.68 -5.07 -3.06
CA LEU A 129 -5.71 -4.15 -2.57
C LEU A 129 -5.74 -4.16 -1.04
N CYS A 130 -4.96 -3.27 -0.42
CA CYS A 130 -5.06 -3.04 1.02
C CYS A 130 -6.17 -2.02 1.30
N ARG A 131 -7.32 -2.48 1.80
CA ARG A 131 -8.44 -1.61 2.22
C ARG A 131 -8.32 -1.11 3.66
N LYS A 132 -7.20 -1.41 4.33
CA LYS A 132 -6.98 -1.09 5.74
C LYS A 132 -5.72 -0.24 5.84
N HIS A 133 -5.86 0.97 6.35
CA HIS A 133 -4.77 1.92 6.48
C HIS A 133 -4.58 2.36 7.91
N LYS A 134 -3.31 2.51 8.29
CA LYS A 134 -2.90 3.09 9.55
C LYS A 134 -2.11 4.36 9.26
N VAL A 135 -2.47 5.44 9.94
CA VAL A 135 -1.90 6.77 9.71
C VAL A 135 -1.52 7.39 11.05
N GLY A 136 -0.27 7.80 11.18
CA GLY A 136 0.19 8.49 12.38
C GLY A 136 -0.29 9.94 12.40
N ILE A 137 -0.61 10.47 13.57
CA ILE A 137 -0.87 11.90 13.77
C ILE A 137 0.01 12.40 14.91
N LEU A 138 0.87 13.37 14.62
CA LEU A 138 1.67 14.09 15.60
C LEU A 138 1.13 15.51 15.77
N TYR A 139 0.97 15.92 17.02
CA TYR A 139 0.60 17.28 17.39
C TYR A 139 1.86 18.13 17.65
N CYS A 140 2.02 19.20 16.89
CA CYS A 140 3.10 20.17 17.00
C CYS A 140 2.58 21.48 17.61
N LYS A 141 2.93 21.71 18.88
CA LYS A 141 2.53 22.91 19.63
C LYS A 141 3.35 24.14 19.26
N ALA A 142 2.90 25.30 19.72
CA ALA A 142 3.65 26.54 19.63
C ALA A 142 5.07 26.37 20.19
N GLY A 143 6.07 26.85 19.43
CA GLY A 143 7.48 26.73 19.79
C GLY A 143 8.11 25.34 19.56
N GLN A 144 7.35 24.32 19.16
CA GLN A 144 7.90 22.99 18.87
C GLN A 144 8.30 22.85 17.40
N SER A 145 9.32 22.04 17.11
CA SER A 145 9.69 21.61 15.74
C SER A 145 10.17 20.17 15.65
N SER A 146 10.54 19.56 16.79
CA SER A 146 11.20 18.27 16.82
C SER A 146 10.23 17.12 17.05
N GLU A 147 10.60 15.95 16.52
CA GLU A 147 9.91 14.68 16.76
C GLU A 147 9.75 14.40 18.27
N GLU A 148 10.81 14.59 19.04
CA GLU A 148 10.84 14.33 20.48
C GLU A 148 9.82 15.21 21.22
N GLU A 149 9.79 16.52 20.94
CA GLU A 149 8.82 17.44 21.55
C GLU A 149 7.36 17.00 21.27
N MET A 150 7.06 16.66 20.02
CA MET A 150 5.72 16.25 19.62
C MET A 150 5.26 14.95 20.29
N TYR A 151 6.16 13.96 20.41
CA TYR A 151 5.84 12.72 21.12
C TYR A 151 5.62 12.91 22.62
N ASN A 152 6.22 13.93 23.23
CA ASN A 152 6.08 14.20 24.66
C ASN A 152 4.84 15.04 25.01
N ASN A 153 4.01 15.41 24.03
CA ASN A 153 2.74 16.09 24.30
C ASN A 153 1.74 15.16 24.99
N GLU A 154 1.43 15.41 26.26
CA GLU A 154 0.46 14.62 27.02
C GLU A 154 -0.98 14.97 26.65
N GLU A 155 -1.27 16.28 26.57
CA GLU A 155 -2.61 16.79 26.34
C GLU A 155 -2.76 17.40 24.95
N ALA A 156 -3.94 17.19 24.37
CA ALA A 156 -4.41 17.83 23.15
C ALA A 156 -4.95 19.24 23.46
N GLY A 157 -4.66 20.19 22.58
CA GLY A 157 -5.26 21.53 22.64
C GLY A 157 -6.58 21.59 21.86
N PRO A 158 -7.41 22.62 22.08
CA PRO A 158 -8.72 22.76 21.42
C PRO A 158 -8.64 22.73 19.88
N ALA A 159 -7.64 23.41 19.32
CA ALA A 159 -7.40 23.43 17.87
C ALA A 159 -7.12 22.04 17.29
N PHE A 160 -6.43 21.19 18.07
CA PHE A 160 -6.11 19.83 17.65
C PHE A 160 -7.32 18.92 17.77
N GLU A 161 -8.10 19.02 18.86
CA GLU A 161 -9.36 18.25 19.00
C GLU A 161 -10.36 18.61 17.88
N GLU A 162 -10.55 19.91 17.57
CA GLU A 162 -11.38 20.36 16.43
C GLU A 162 -10.94 19.71 15.11
N PHE A 163 -9.63 19.61 14.87
CA PHE A 163 -9.08 18.95 13.69
C PHE A 163 -9.30 17.43 13.70
N LEU A 164 -9.17 16.76 14.85
CA LEU A 164 -9.43 15.33 14.97
C LEU A 164 -10.89 15.00 14.65
N ASP A 165 -11.84 15.83 15.10
CA ASP A 165 -13.27 15.68 14.82
C ASP A 165 -13.60 15.77 13.33
N LEU A 166 -12.79 16.50 12.52
CA LEU A 166 -12.93 16.54 11.07
C LEU A 166 -12.43 15.25 10.37
N LEU A 167 -11.45 14.57 10.96
CA LEU A 167 -10.79 13.41 10.35
C LEU A 167 -11.55 12.11 10.59
N GLY A 168 -12.24 11.96 11.72
CA GLY A 168 -12.93 10.73 12.05
C GLY A 168 -13.66 10.76 13.38
N GLU A 169 -14.09 9.58 13.80
CA GLU A 169 -14.81 9.38 15.05
C GLU A 169 -13.83 8.94 16.14
N LYS A 170 -13.91 9.55 17.33
CA LYS A 170 -13.19 9.07 18.51
C LYS A 170 -13.87 7.81 19.04
N VAL A 171 -13.20 6.67 18.91
CA VAL A 171 -13.72 5.34 19.24
C VAL A 171 -13.03 4.77 20.48
N CYS A 172 -13.79 4.06 21.33
CA CYS A 172 -13.20 3.29 22.43
C CYS A 172 -12.51 2.04 21.88
N LEU A 173 -11.28 1.79 22.31
CA LEU A 173 -10.49 0.64 21.84
C LEU A 173 -10.93 -0.66 22.48
N LYS A 174 -11.34 -0.63 23.75
CA LYS A 174 -11.77 -1.83 24.47
C LYS A 174 -13.01 -2.43 23.85
N GLY A 175 -12.89 -3.65 23.35
CA GLY A 175 -13.96 -4.33 22.63
C GLY A 175 -14.20 -3.81 21.21
N PHE A 176 -13.32 -2.97 20.66
CA PHE A 176 -13.42 -2.51 19.28
C PHE A 176 -13.29 -3.70 18.32
N THR A 177 -14.25 -3.85 17.40
CA THR A 177 -14.37 -5.04 16.53
C THR A 177 -13.86 -4.81 15.11
N LYS A 178 -13.66 -3.56 14.71
CA LYS A 178 -13.18 -3.17 13.38
C LYS A 178 -11.65 -3.15 13.31
N TYR A 179 -11.07 -2.65 12.22
CA TYR A 179 -9.62 -2.60 12.07
C TYR A 179 -8.94 -1.69 13.11
N ALA A 180 -8.21 -2.30 14.06
CA ALA A 180 -7.55 -1.60 15.16
C ALA A 180 -6.08 -1.23 14.91
N ALA A 181 -5.52 -1.52 13.72
CA ALA A 181 -4.12 -1.21 13.37
C ALA A 181 -3.05 -1.59 14.42
N GLN A 182 -3.21 -2.72 15.11
CA GLN A 182 -2.31 -3.20 16.17
C GLN A 182 -2.39 -2.43 17.50
N LEU A 183 -3.38 -1.56 17.67
CA LEU A 183 -3.78 -1.06 18.99
C LEU A 183 -4.43 -2.18 19.80
N ASP A 184 -4.27 -2.11 21.11
CA ASP A 184 -4.80 -3.06 22.07
C ASP A 184 -6.30 -2.83 22.31
N VAL A 185 -7.11 -3.84 22.00
CA VAL A 185 -8.57 -3.82 22.18
C VAL A 185 -9.04 -4.56 23.44
N LYS A 186 -8.12 -5.01 24.30
CA LYS A 186 -8.44 -5.85 25.47
C LYS A 186 -8.08 -5.20 26.79
N THR A 187 -6.88 -4.64 26.90
CA THR A 187 -6.29 -4.23 28.19
C THR A 187 -5.92 -2.75 28.29
N ASP A 188 -6.34 -1.92 27.33
CA ASP A 188 -6.09 -0.48 27.28
C ASP A 188 -4.58 -0.10 27.27
N SER A 189 -3.69 -1.05 26.94
CA SER A 189 -2.23 -0.87 26.97
C SER A 189 -1.70 0.11 25.91
N THR A 190 -2.51 0.43 24.91
CA THR A 190 -2.23 1.44 23.87
C THR A 190 -3.19 2.63 23.96
N GLY A 191 -3.75 2.88 25.15
CA GLY A 191 -4.74 3.94 25.37
C GLY A 191 -6.17 3.40 25.39
N THR A 192 -7.11 4.24 25.83
CA THR A 192 -8.52 3.86 25.95
C THR A 192 -9.32 4.17 24.69
N HIS A 193 -8.85 5.12 23.89
CA HIS A 193 -9.52 5.62 22.68
C HIS A 193 -8.51 5.82 21.56
N SER A 194 -9.03 5.82 20.34
CA SER A 194 -8.31 6.30 19.15
C SER A 194 -9.26 7.04 18.22
N LEU A 195 -8.77 7.47 17.06
CA LEU A 195 -9.58 8.03 15.98
C LEU A 195 -9.70 7.02 14.84
N TYR A 196 -10.91 6.85 14.30
CA TYR A 196 -11.20 5.89 13.24
C TYR A 196 -12.19 6.49 12.23
N THR A 197 -12.03 6.15 10.95
CA THR A 197 -13.01 6.50 9.92
C THR A 197 -13.12 5.42 8.85
N THR A 198 -14.20 5.49 8.08
CA THR A 198 -14.38 4.69 6.86
C THR A 198 -14.65 5.59 5.68
N TYR A 199 -13.94 5.38 4.57
CA TYR A 199 -14.12 6.15 3.34
C TYR A 199 -14.01 5.23 2.13
N GLN A 200 -15.03 5.17 1.27
CA GLN A 200 -15.03 4.33 0.05
C GLN A 200 -14.58 2.87 0.31
N ASP A 201 -15.13 2.23 1.33
CA ASP A 201 -14.77 0.87 1.79
C ASP A 201 -13.35 0.71 2.37
N TYR A 202 -12.60 1.80 2.53
CA TYR A 202 -11.35 1.81 3.27
C TYR A 202 -11.61 2.04 4.76
N GLU A 203 -11.01 1.21 5.59
CA GLU A 203 -10.93 1.43 7.04
C GLU A 203 -9.63 2.15 7.36
N VAL A 204 -9.72 3.30 8.04
CA VAL A 204 -8.55 4.06 8.45
C VAL A 204 -8.54 4.17 9.97
N MET A 205 -7.51 3.61 10.60
CA MET A 205 -7.24 3.79 12.02
C MET A 205 -6.08 4.76 12.18
N PHE A 206 -6.26 5.79 12.99
CA PHE A 206 -5.21 6.76 13.25
C PHE A 206 -4.45 6.39 14.52
N HIS A 207 -3.14 6.59 14.53
CA HIS A 207 -2.32 6.56 15.73
C HIS A 207 -2.08 7.98 16.20
N VAL A 208 -2.93 8.48 17.11
CA VAL A 208 -2.89 9.86 17.58
C VAL A 208 -1.94 9.98 18.76
N SER A 209 -0.92 10.85 18.66
CA SER A 209 0.15 10.94 19.67
C SER A 209 -0.35 11.20 21.09
N THR A 210 -1.37 12.03 21.25
CA THR A 210 -1.96 12.39 22.56
C THR A 210 -2.91 11.33 23.10
N LEU A 211 -3.43 10.42 22.26
CA LEU A 211 -4.31 9.33 22.71
C LEU A 211 -3.55 8.05 23.06
N LEU A 212 -2.28 7.94 22.63
CA LEU A 212 -1.38 6.87 23.04
C LEU A 212 -0.82 7.14 24.46
N PRO A 213 -0.58 6.12 25.28
CA PRO A 213 -0.09 6.30 26.65
C PRO A 213 1.22 7.07 26.71
N TYR A 214 1.27 8.06 27.59
CA TYR A 214 2.50 8.76 27.93
C TYR A 214 3.30 7.92 28.94
N THR A 215 4.61 7.80 28.74
CA THR A 215 5.50 7.15 29.71
C THR A 215 6.39 8.20 30.37
N PRO A 216 6.16 8.52 31.66
CA PRO A 216 7.04 9.42 32.40
C PRO A 216 8.49 8.90 32.39
N ASN A 217 9.47 9.80 32.41
CA ASN A 217 10.90 9.48 32.40
C ASN A 217 11.43 8.76 31.14
N ASN A 218 10.60 8.58 30.11
CA ASN A 218 11.04 8.06 28.81
C ASN A 218 10.95 9.17 27.76
N ARG A 219 11.97 10.04 27.68
CA ARG A 219 12.00 11.15 26.71
C ARG A 219 11.78 10.70 25.26
N GLN A 220 12.19 9.49 24.90
CA GLN A 220 12.02 8.96 23.55
C GLN A 220 10.59 8.47 23.25
N GLN A 221 9.74 8.33 24.28
CA GLN A 221 8.35 7.88 24.18
C GLN A 221 8.21 6.64 23.27
N LEU A 222 9.06 5.65 23.51
CA LEU A 222 9.22 4.47 22.64
C LEU A 222 7.91 3.74 22.35
N LEU A 223 6.95 3.73 23.29
CA LEU A 223 5.65 3.11 23.08
C LEU A 223 4.83 3.86 22.03
N ARG A 224 4.80 5.20 22.08
CA ARG A 224 4.15 6.03 21.04
C ARG A 224 4.85 5.88 19.70
N LYS A 225 6.18 5.96 19.72
CA LYS A 225 7.03 5.83 18.54
C LYS A 225 6.95 4.44 17.89
N ARG A 226 6.71 3.38 18.66
CA ARG A 226 6.49 2.02 18.13
C ARG A 226 5.26 1.93 17.22
N HIS A 227 4.23 2.73 17.46
CA HIS A 227 3.05 2.77 16.60
C HIS A 227 3.26 3.76 15.45
N ILE A 228 3.38 5.05 15.78
CA ILE A 228 3.45 6.14 14.80
C ILE A 228 4.71 6.05 13.94
N GLY A 229 5.85 5.74 14.55
CA GLY A 229 7.12 5.59 13.85
C GLY A 229 7.16 4.40 12.88
N ASN A 230 6.18 3.48 12.96
CA ASN A 230 6.02 2.37 12.02
C ASN A 230 4.91 2.61 10.98
N ASP A 231 4.35 3.82 10.92
CA ASP A 231 3.38 4.20 9.89
C ASP A 231 4.11 4.75 8.67
N ILE A 232 3.58 4.47 7.48
CA ILE A 232 4.16 4.96 6.22
C ILE A 232 3.86 6.44 6.02
N VAL A 233 2.63 6.83 6.38
CA VAL A 233 2.12 8.20 6.30
C VAL A 233 1.94 8.75 7.70
N THR A 234 2.40 9.98 7.93
CA THR A 234 2.20 10.70 9.19
C THR A 234 1.72 12.11 8.93
N ILE A 235 0.61 12.48 9.55
CA ILE A 235 0.09 13.86 9.57
C ILE A 235 0.78 14.60 10.72
N ILE A 236 1.33 15.77 10.43
CA ILE A 236 1.87 16.71 11.42
C ILE A 236 0.90 17.89 11.51
N PHE A 237 0.13 17.95 12.58
CA PHE A 237 -0.75 19.08 12.84
C PHE A 237 0.03 20.19 13.54
N GLN A 238 0.04 21.39 12.96
CA GLN A 238 0.73 22.56 13.49
C GLN A 238 -0.27 23.60 13.97
N GLU A 239 -0.23 23.92 15.26
CA GLU A 239 -0.99 25.05 15.81
C GLU A 239 -0.28 26.39 15.58
N PRO A 240 -0.99 27.53 15.77
CA PRO A 240 -0.38 28.84 15.62
C PRO A 240 0.87 29.00 16.50
N GLY A 241 1.99 29.39 15.89
CA GLY A 241 3.28 29.54 16.57
C GLY A 241 4.17 28.29 16.56
N ALA A 242 3.73 27.17 15.99
CA ALA A 242 4.61 26.02 15.76
C ALA A 242 5.78 26.40 14.82
N LEU A 243 6.97 25.88 15.11
CA LEU A 243 8.16 26.16 14.31
C LEU A 243 8.16 25.30 13.03
N PRO A 244 8.97 25.64 12.01
CA PRO A 244 9.04 24.86 10.76
C PRO A 244 9.42 23.40 11.01
N PHE A 245 8.60 22.47 10.53
CA PHE A 245 8.89 21.04 10.56
C PHE A 245 9.83 20.64 9.42
N THR A 246 10.76 19.71 9.69
CA THR A 246 11.61 19.09 8.66
C THR A 246 11.60 17.57 8.80
N PRO A 247 11.26 16.82 7.74
CA PRO A 247 11.26 15.36 7.79
C PRO A 247 12.67 14.78 7.94
N LYS A 248 13.72 15.57 7.66
CA LYS A 248 15.14 15.14 7.79
C LYS A 248 15.52 14.72 9.21
N ASN A 249 14.80 15.23 10.21
CA ASN A 249 15.08 14.97 11.62
C ASN A 249 14.26 13.81 12.20
N ILE A 250 13.37 13.20 11.40
CA ILE A 250 12.61 12.02 11.81
C ILE A 250 13.49 10.79 11.74
N ARG A 251 13.51 10.00 12.82
CA ARG A 251 14.30 8.77 12.92
C ARG A 251 13.38 7.56 12.79
N SER A 252 13.01 7.22 11.55
CA SER A 252 12.24 6.02 11.21
C SER A 252 12.65 5.48 9.82
N HIS A 253 12.63 4.15 9.67
CA HIS A 253 12.79 3.47 8.38
C HIS A 253 11.45 3.27 7.64
N PHE A 254 10.33 3.51 8.31
CA PHE A 254 8.99 3.25 7.75
C PHE A 254 8.27 4.52 7.34
N GLN A 255 8.49 5.64 8.05
CA GLN A 255 7.84 6.91 7.72
C GLN A 255 8.45 7.48 6.44
N HIS A 256 7.64 7.55 5.39
CA HIS A 256 8.06 8.04 4.08
C HIS A 256 7.30 9.27 3.61
N VAL A 257 6.06 9.44 4.07
CA VAL A 257 5.18 10.53 3.65
C VAL A 257 4.76 11.34 4.87
N PHE A 258 4.96 12.65 4.79
CA PHE A 258 4.52 13.60 5.82
C PHE A 258 3.52 14.58 5.22
N ILE A 259 2.36 14.70 5.84
CA ILE A 259 1.34 15.69 5.48
C ILE A 259 1.34 16.75 6.56
N ILE A 260 1.75 17.97 6.23
CA ILE A 260 1.79 19.07 7.19
C ILE A 260 0.47 19.83 7.05
N VAL A 261 -0.28 19.91 8.15
CA VAL A 261 -1.54 20.65 8.22
C VAL A 261 -1.34 21.78 9.21
N ARG A 262 -1.52 23.03 8.78
CA ARG A 262 -1.32 24.19 9.64
C ARG A 262 -2.63 24.92 9.78
N VAL A 263 -3.13 24.99 11.01
CA VAL A 263 -4.37 25.70 11.27
C VAL A 263 -4.14 27.20 11.39
N HIS A 264 -5.07 27.96 10.84
CA HIS A 264 -5.20 29.40 10.95
C HIS A 264 -6.58 29.72 11.55
N ASN A 265 -6.62 30.62 12.53
CA ASN A 265 -7.84 30.99 13.27
C ASN A 265 -8.62 29.78 13.85
N PRO A 266 -7.95 28.84 14.57
CA PRO A 266 -8.61 27.66 15.12
C PRO A 266 -9.73 28.01 16.10
N CYS A 267 -10.71 27.12 16.24
CA CYS A 267 -11.86 27.28 17.12
C CYS A 267 -12.71 28.52 16.81
N THR A 268 -12.75 28.94 15.54
CA THR A 268 -13.58 30.05 15.06
C THR A 268 -14.29 29.68 13.76
N GLU A 269 -15.32 30.43 13.38
CA GLU A 269 -16.03 30.23 12.11
C GLU A 269 -15.14 30.46 10.87
N ASN A 270 -14.00 31.14 11.03
CA ASN A 270 -13.05 31.45 9.96
C ASN A 270 -11.83 30.52 9.96
N VAL A 271 -11.94 29.34 10.58
CA VAL A 271 -10.86 28.35 10.63
C VAL A 271 -10.49 27.89 9.22
N CYS A 272 -9.19 27.82 8.93
CA CYS A 272 -8.67 27.19 7.72
C CYS A 272 -7.40 26.38 8.00
N TYR A 273 -7.15 25.36 7.18
CA TYR A 273 -6.13 24.33 7.37
C TYR A 273 -5.23 24.18 6.14
#